data_AF-B8MV42-F1
#
_entry.id   AF-B8MV42-F1
#
_cell.length_a   1.000
_cell.length_b   1.000
_cell.length_c   1.000
_cell.angle_alpha   90.00
_cell.angle_beta   90.00
_cell.angle_gamma   90.00
#
_symmetry.space_group_name_H-M   'P 1'
#
loop_
_entity.id
_entity.type
_entity.pdbx_description
1 polymer ?
#
loop_
_entity_poly.entity_id
_entity_poly.type
_entity_poly.pdbx_seq_one_letter_code
_entity_poly.pdbx_strand_id
1 'polypeptide(L)'
;MNDINPRASATLHRSSSAQVLPSNPHEDDELLQYQLKFLKATNADETEHIVLSPILIGNFLRGGVLALDHPQYGLLAGISQLLKVVHPEQTAQDLSNNHDPRVFFNATTPSSTFICGSQGSGKSHTLSCLLENCLIPSKLGNLRSPLTGVVFHYDTFISDNMGSPCEAAFLSSNPAVEVRVLCSPTNIRGINGTYSRFGINVHPLEIDQKDLNTKRMLDLMAVESSTGTIPLYMHTVQRILREMRVSQQASGLPFDYLEFKRRVLGSDLTPG
;
A
#
# COMPACT_ATOMS: atom_id res chain seq x y z
N MET A 1 -23.72 -21.95 -46.93
CA MET A 1 -24.61 -20.80 -46.72
C MET A 1 -24.38 -20.33 -45.30
N ASN A 2 -23.38 -19.48 -45.03
CA ASN A 2 -23.34 -18.02 -45.33
C ASN A 2 -24.67 -17.39 -44.88
N ASP A 3 -24.72 -16.54 -43.86
CA ASP A 3 -23.87 -15.35 -43.71
C ASP A 3 -23.35 -15.05 -42.31
N ILE A 4 -22.12 -14.54 -42.36
CA ILE A 4 -21.31 -13.89 -41.33
C ILE A 4 -21.62 -12.39 -41.39
N ASN A 5 -21.87 -11.73 -40.26
CA ASN A 5 -21.14 -10.49 -39.97
C ASN A 5 -21.22 -10.03 -38.50
N PRO A 6 -20.07 -9.87 -37.82
CA PRO A 6 -19.90 -9.22 -36.53
C PRO A 6 -19.48 -7.75 -36.70
N ARG A 7 -20.05 -6.83 -35.90
CA ARG A 7 -19.55 -5.45 -35.69
C ARG A 7 -20.05 -5.01 -34.30
N ALA A 8 -19.27 -4.36 -33.43
CA ALA A 8 -18.24 -3.39 -33.72
C ALA A 8 -17.03 -3.56 -32.78
N SER A 9 -15.86 -3.79 -33.39
CA SER A 9 -14.57 -3.50 -32.79
C SER A 9 -14.28 -2.03 -33.10
N ALA A 10 -14.29 -1.17 -32.08
CA ALA A 10 -13.91 0.22 -32.23
C ALA A 10 -12.39 0.31 -32.36
N THR A 11 -11.92 0.44 -33.60
CA THR A 11 -10.54 0.72 -33.95
C THR A 11 -10.18 2.10 -33.40
N LEU A 12 -9.47 2.16 -32.26
CA LEU A 12 -8.83 3.39 -31.82
C LEU A 12 -7.69 3.67 -32.79
N HIS A 13 -7.90 4.64 -33.69
CA HIS A 13 -6.84 5.23 -34.48
C HIS A 13 -5.78 5.79 -33.53
N ARG A 14 -4.62 5.12 -33.52
CA ARG A 14 -3.40 5.56 -32.83
C ARG A 14 -2.87 6.79 -33.58
N SER A 15 -3.29 7.99 -33.17
CA SER A 15 -2.61 9.22 -33.56
C SER A 15 -1.28 9.28 -32.82
N SER A 16 -0.24 8.78 -33.48
CA SER A 16 1.16 8.99 -33.11
C SER A 16 1.49 10.47 -33.22
N SER A 17 1.34 11.18 -32.10
CA SER A 17 2.01 12.45 -31.84
C SER A 17 2.09 12.61 -30.32
N ALA A 18 2.95 11.80 -29.71
CA ALA A 18 3.57 12.22 -28.46
C ALA A 18 4.44 13.44 -28.82
N GLN A 19 3.82 14.62 -28.81
CA GLN A 19 4.57 15.85 -28.67
C GLN A 19 5.32 15.70 -27.35
N VAL A 20 6.62 15.44 -27.47
CA VAL A 20 7.58 15.75 -26.42
C VAL A 20 7.29 17.22 -26.09
N LEU A 21 6.64 17.45 -24.95
CA LEU A 21 6.51 18.79 -24.41
C LEU A 21 7.92 19.38 -24.41
N PRO A 22 8.17 20.51 -25.09
CA PRO A 22 9.46 21.17 -24.98
C PRO A 22 9.62 21.53 -23.51
N SER A 23 10.46 20.78 -22.78
CA SER A 23 10.73 21.08 -21.39
C SER A 23 11.45 22.41 -21.38
N ASN A 24 10.82 23.40 -20.76
CA ASN A 24 11.41 24.72 -20.63
C ASN A 24 12.63 24.57 -19.71
N PRO A 25 13.86 24.82 -20.16
CA PRO A 25 15.07 24.55 -19.36
C PRO A 25 15.04 25.24 -17.99
N HIS A 26 14.39 26.40 -17.94
CA HIS A 26 14.18 27.17 -16.71
C HIS A 26 13.29 26.45 -15.69
N GLU A 27 12.24 25.75 -16.14
CA GLU A 27 11.35 24.98 -15.25
C GLU A 27 12.05 23.72 -14.70
N ASP A 28 12.89 23.09 -15.51
CA ASP A 28 13.69 21.93 -15.10
C ASP A 28 14.73 22.32 -14.03
N ASP A 29 15.32 23.52 -14.14
CA ASP A 29 16.26 24.08 -13.17
C ASP A 29 15.58 24.47 -11.85
N GLU A 30 14.41 25.10 -11.91
CA GLU A 30 13.60 25.39 -10.71
C GLU A 30 13.19 24.12 -9.97
N LEU A 31 12.76 23.10 -10.71
CA LEU A 31 12.39 21.80 -10.14
C LEU A 31 13.59 21.09 -9.51
N LEU A 32 14.75 21.13 -10.19
CA LEU A 32 16.00 20.61 -9.65
C LEU A 32 16.36 21.30 -8.33
N GLN A 33 16.39 22.63 -8.31
CA GLN A 33 16.70 23.39 -7.10
C GLN A 33 15.69 23.12 -5.98
N TYR A 34 14.40 23.00 -6.33
CA TYR A 34 13.36 22.63 -5.37
C TYR A 34 13.66 21.28 -4.72
N GLN A 35 14.02 20.26 -5.50
CA GLN A 35 14.33 18.93 -5.00
C GLN A 35 15.62 18.88 -4.17
N LEU A 36 16.67 19.59 -4.60
CA LEU A 36 17.94 19.65 -3.87
C LEU A 36 17.79 20.27 -2.47
N LYS A 37 16.84 21.20 -2.26
CA LYS A 37 16.56 21.80 -0.93
C LYS A 37 16.13 20.78 0.14
N PHE A 38 15.58 19.62 -0.27
CA PHE A 38 15.16 18.56 0.63
C PHE A 38 16.28 17.57 0.98
N LEU A 39 17.44 17.69 0.33
CA LEU A 39 18.58 16.81 0.53
C LEU A 39 19.63 17.49 1.41
N LYS A 40 20.23 16.73 2.33
CA LYS A 40 21.32 17.20 3.19
C LYS A 40 22.47 16.19 3.15
N ALA A 41 23.68 16.69 2.95
CA ALA A 41 24.88 15.87 3.07
C ALA A 41 25.07 15.44 4.53
N THR A 42 25.49 14.19 4.72
CA THR A 42 25.85 13.64 6.04
C THR A 42 27.28 13.11 5.99
N ASN A 43 27.95 13.03 7.14
CA ASN A 43 29.34 12.55 7.21
C ASN A 43 29.47 11.02 7.10
N ALA A 44 28.39 10.31 6.74
CA ALA A 44 28.44 8.86 6.53
C ALA A 44 29.05 8.56 5.15
N ASP A 45 30.08 7.72 5.14
CA ASP A 45 30.65 7.15 3.91
C ASP A 45 29.94 5.84 3.62
N GLU A 46 29.11 5.83 2.56
CA GLU A 46 28.59 4.61 1.96
C GLU A 46 28.92 4.61 0.47
N THR A 47 29.34 3.44 -0.01
CA THR A 47 29.86 3.18 -1.36
C THR A 47 28.76 3.10 -2.42
N GLU A 48 29.15 3.47 -3.65
CA GLU A 48 28.33 3.38 -4.87
C GLU A 48 27.67 2.01 -5.05
N HIS A 49 26.38 2.02 -5.42
CA HIS A 49 25.69 0.82 -5.89
C HIS A 49 24.91 1.07 -7.17
N ILE A 50 24.97 0.03 -8.01
CA ILE A 50 24.44 -0.08 -9.36
C ILE A 50 22.92 0.12 -9.38
N VAL A 51 22.46 0.85 -10.40
CA VAL A 51 21.06 1.17 -10.69
C VAL A 51 20.27 -0.09 -11.04
N LEU A 52 19.31 -0.45 -10.19
CA LEU A 52 18.28 -1.43 -10.48
C LEU A 52 16.95 -0.91 -9.96
N SER A 53 15.89 -1.15 -10.73
CA SER A 53 14.53 -0.98 -10.25
C SER A 53 14.36 -1.74 -8.91
N PRO A 54 13.78 -1.12 -7.87
CA PRO A 54 12.96 0.09 -7.88
C PRO A 54 13.71 1.41 -7.62
N ILE A 55 15.04 1.43 -7.50
CA ILE A 55 15.81 2.65 -7.20
C ILE A 55 16.35 3.28 -8.48
N LEU A 56 16.11 4.59 -8.66
CA LEU A 56 16.51 5.35 -9.83
C LEU A 56 17.47 6.48 -9.41
N ILE A 57 18.58 6.63 -10.14
CA ILE A 57 19.47 7.80 -9.98
C ILE A 57 19.02 8.89 -10.95
N GLY A 58 19.06 10.15 -10.52
CA GLY A 58 18.55 11.30 -11.28
C GLY A 58 19.09 11.44 -12.71
N ASN A 59 20.33 11.01 -12.97
CA ASN A 59 20.92 10.97 -14.32
C ASN A 59 20.08 10.14 -15.31
N PHE A 60 19.44 9.06 -14.86
CA PHE A 60 18.64 8.17 -15.71
C PHE A 60 17.25 8.72 -16.05
N LEU A 61 16.74 9.69 -15.27
CA LEU A 61 15.49 10.37 -15.60
C LEU A 61 15.63 11.30 -16.82
N ARG A 62 16.85 11.76 -17.12
CA ARG A 62 17.13 12.72 -18.20
C ARG A 62 17.52 12.06 -19.51
N GLY A 63 18.11 10.87 -19.47
CA GLY A 63 18.55 10.13 -20.65
C GLY A 63 17.45 9.43 -21.45
N GLY A 64 16.18 9.54 -21.06
CA GLY A 64 15.07 8.84 -21.73
C GLY A 64 15.11 7.31 -21.61
N VAL A 65 15.98 6.75 -20.77
CA VAL A 65 16.23 5.30 -20.65
C VAL A 65 15.31 4.61 -19.63
N LEU A 66 14.10 5.13 -19.43
CA LEU A 66 13.02 4.36 -18.81
C LEU A 66 12.01 4.04 -19.91
N ALA A 67 12.19 2.86 -20.51
CA ALA A 67 11.28 2.21 -21.45
C ALA A 67 9.94 1.79 -20.79
N LEU A 68 9.45 2.58 -19.84
CA LEU A 68 8.16 2.42 -19.19
C LEU A 68 7.25 3.52 -19.73
N ASP A 69 6.12 3.12 -20.32
CA ASP A 69 5.03 4.06 -20.60
C ASP A 69 4.59 4.67 -19.25
N HIS A 70 4.91 5.95 -19.03
CA HIS A 70 4.51 6.74 -17.86
C HIS A 70 5.12 6.32 -16.50
N PRO A 71 6.45 6.46 -16.30
CA PRO A 71 7.08 6.09 -15.03
C PRO A 71 6.59 7.02 -13.91
N GLN A 72 6.09 6.40 -12.85
CA GLN A 72 5.76 7.05 -11.59
C GLN A 72 6.90 6.89 -10.60
N TYR A 73 7.39 8.01 -10.07
CA TYR A 73 8.52 8.01 -9.15
C TYR A 73 8.47 9.21 -8.21
N GLY A 74 9.20 9.14 -7.11
CA GLY A 74 9.36 10.26 -6.19
C GLY A 74 10.71 10.28 -5.49
N LEU A 75 11.16 11.47 -5.10
CA LEU A 75 12.47 11.67 -4.46
C LEU A 75 12.51 10.89 -3.15
N LEU A 76 13.53 10.05 -3.00
CA LEU A 76 13.71 9.19 -1.84
C LEU A 76 14.88 9.67 -0.98
N ALA A 77 16.01 9.97 -1.60
CA ALA A 77 17.25 10.28 -0.90
C ALA A 77 18.22 11.08 -1.77
N GLY A 78 19.38 11.39 -1.21
CA GLY A 78 20.52 11.95 -1.93
C GLY A 78 21.80 11.20 -1.60
N ILE A 79 22.65 10.99 -2.61
CA ILE A 79 23.97 10.38 -2.46
C ILE A 79 24.87 11.39 -1.77
N SER A 80 25.28 11.10 -0.53
CA SER A 80 25.98 12.06 0.33
C SER A 80 27.28 12.60 -0.28
N GLN A 81 28.07 11.73 -0.94
CA GLN A 81 29.32 12.11 -1.60
C GLN A 81 29.09 13.12 -2.73
N LEU A 82 28.03 12.92 -3.53
CA LEU A 82 27.65 13.84 -4.59
C LEU A 82 27.07 15.14 -4.03
N LEU A 83 26.29 15.08 -2.94
CA LEU A 83 25.77 16.29 -2.29
C LEU A 83 26.87 17.21 -1.74
N LYS A 84 28.04 16.68 -1.36
CA LYS A 84 29.18 17.49 -0.90
C LYS A 84 29.81 18.33 -2.01
N VAL A 85 29.68 17.90 -3.26
CA VAL A 85 30.26 18.59 -4.44
C VAL A 85 29.22 19.41 -5.21
N VAL A 86 27.95 19.33 -4.83
CA VAL A 86 26.85 20.05 -5.47
C VAL A 86 26.75 21.47 -4.91
N HIS A 87 26.82 22.46 -5.80
CA HIS A 87 26.70 23.88 -5.45
C HIS A 87 25.26 24.39 -5.63
N PRO A 88 24.79 25.37 -4.82
CA PRO A 88 23.40 25.86 -4.86
C PRO A 88 22.96 26.45 -6.21
N GLU A 89 23.91 26.87 -7.04
CA GLU A 89 23.67 27.52 -8.34
C GLU A 89 23.80 26.57 -9.54
N GLN A 90 23.96 25.27 -9.32
CA GLN A 90 24.12 24.30 -10.42
C GLN A 90 22.83 24.16 -11.23
N THR A 91 23.01 24.20 -12.54
CA THR A 91 21.94 23.97 -13.52
C THR A 91 21.76 22.48 -13.79
N ALA A 92 20.66 22.14 -14.43
CA ALA A 92 20.40 20.81 -14.95
C ALA A 92 21.53 20.34 -15.87
N GLN A 93 22.12 21.23 -16.66
CA GLN A 93 23.20 20.90 -17.59
C GLN A 93 24.51 20.57 -16.85
N ASP A 94 24.75 21.15 -15.66
CA ASP A 94 25.96 20.88 -14.88
C ASP A 94 25.97 19.48 -14.27
N LEU A 95 24.80 18.97 -13.88
CA LEU A 95 24.66 17.67 -13.21
C LEU A 95 24.63 16.48 -14.18
N SER A 96 24.48 16.70 -15.49
CA SER A 96 24.34 15.63 -16.49
C SER A 96 25.60 14.77 -16.67
N ASN A 97 26.76 15.23 -16.18
CA ASN A 97 28.04 14.51 -16.24
C ASN A 97 28.26 13.57 -15.05
N ASN A 98 27.26 12.78 -14.70
CA ASN A 98 27.33 11.76 -13.64
C ASN A 98 27.41 12.28 -12.19
N HIS A 99 26.94 13.50 -11.93
CA HIS A 99 27.02 14.14 -10.60
C HIS A 99 25.66 14.41 -9.94
N ASP A 100 24.53 13.98 -10.54
CA ASP A 100 23.22 14.15 -9.91
C ASP A 100 23.11 13.32 -8.60
N PRO A 101 23.00 13.98 -7.44
CA PRO A 101 22.95 13.29 -6.17
C PRO A 101 21.58 12.62 -5.92
N ARG A 102 20.54 12.98 -6.67
CA ARG A 102 19.16 12.62 -6.33
C ARG A 102 18.91 11.14 -6.57
N VAL A 103 18.31 10.49 -5.58
CA VAL A 103 17.84 9.11 -5.63
C VAL A 103 16.32 9.12 -5.56
N PHE A 104 15.67 8.46 -6.50
CA PHE A 104 14.23 8.36 -6.61
C PHE A 104 13.77 6.91 -6.41
N PHE A 105 12.57 6.76 -5.87
CA PHE A 105 11.86 5.50 -5.78
C PHE A 105 10.90 5.37 -6.97
N ASN A 106 10.97 4.28 -7.72
CA ASN A 106 10.06 3.95 -8.80
C ASN A 106 8.81 3.24 -8.25
N ALA A 107 7.71 3.97 -8.15
CA ALA A 107 6.41 3.43 -7.71
C ALA A 107 5.71 2.55 -8.76
N THR A 108 6.24 2.45 -9.98
CA THR A 108 5.66 1.65 -11.07
C THR A 108 6.10 0.20 -11.02
N THR A 109 7.30 -0.07 -10.50
CA THR A 109 7.83 -1.43 -10.49
C THR A 109 7.46 -2.13 -9.19
N PRO A 110 6.96 -3.37 -9.25
CA PRO A 110 6.77 -4.18 -8.04
C PRO A 110 8.06 -4.29 -7.24
N SER A 111 7.99 -3.97 -5.95
CA SER A 111 9.13 -4.06 -5.05
C SER A 111 8.71 -4.49 -3.66
N SER A 112 9.62 -5.16 -2.97
CA SER A 112 9.53 -5.40 -1.54
C SER A 112 10.62 -4.63 -0.83
N THR A 113 10.30 -3.99 0.29
CA THR A 113 11.24 -3.19 1.06
C THR A 113 11.17 -3.60 2.52
N PHE A 114 12.33 -3.88 3.10
CA PHE A 114 12.49 -4.15 4.52
C PHE A 114 13.28 -3.00 5.16
N ILE A 115 12.73 -2.38 6.21
CA ILE A 115 13.34 -1.24 6.89
C ILE A 115 13.78 -1.66 8.28
N CYS A 116 15.09 -1.65 8.52
CA CYS A 116 15.71 -1.94 9.81
C CYS A 116 16.76 -0.90 10.18
N GLY A 117 17.13 -0.82 11.46
CA GLY A 117 18.08 0.17 11.96
C GLY A 117 17.89 0.47 13.46
N SER A 118 18.89 1.12 14.05
CA SER A 118 18.88 1.51 15.47
C SER A 118 17.72 2.45 15.80
N GLN A 119 17.37 2.56 17.09
CA GLN A 119 16.39 3.54 17.52
C GLN A 119 16.84 4.96 17.12
N GLY A 120 15.92 5.76 16.57
CA GLY A 120 16.23 7.11 16.11
C GLY A 120 16.93 7.21 14.74
N SER A 121 17.20 6.10 14.05
CA SER A 121 17.88 6.10 12.74
C SER A 121 17.03 6.58 11.55
N GLY A 122 15.80 7.08 11.78
CA GLY A 122 14.93 7.57 10.72
C GLY A 122 14.06 6.54 9.99
N LYS A 123 13.90 5.31 10.52
CA LYS A 123 13.07 4.25 9.89
C LYS A 123 11.63 4.70 9.55
N SER A 124 10.95 5.35 10.50
CA SER A 124 9.58 5.85 10.30
C SER A 124 9.52 6.97 9.26
N HIS A 125 10.56 7.81 9.21
CA HIS A 125 10.72 8.83 8.17
C HIS A 125 10.90 8.18 6.78
N THR A 126 11.77 7.18 6.66
CA THR A 126 11.94 6.43 5.39
C THR A 126 10.64 5.75 4.95
N LEU A 127 9.91 5.13 5.88
CA LEU A 127 8.59 4.55 5.59
C LEU A 127 7.62 5.61 5.07
N SER A 128 7.56 6.77 5.74
CA SER A 128 6.68 7.88 5.33
C SER A 128 7.03 8.36 3.94
N CYS A 129 8.31 8.64 3.64
CA CYS A 129 8.73 9.07 2.29
C CYS A 129 8.35 8.04 1.21
N LEU A 130 8.49 6.74 1.49
CA LEU A 130 8.07 5.70 0.54
C LEU A 130 6.56 5.72 0.31
N LEU A 131 5.76 5.84 1.38
CA LEU A 131 4.30 5.90 1.27
C LEU A 131 3.83 7.19 0.57
N GLU A 132 4.43 8.34 0.90
CA GLU A 132 4.15 9.63 0.27
C GLU A 132 4.44 9.57 -1.24
N ASN A 133 5.58 8.99 -1.64
CA ASN A 133 5.92 8.80 -3.05
C ASN A 133 4.96 7.87 -3.80
N CYS A 134 4.20 7.03 -3.09
CA CYS A 134 3.19 6.15 -3.67
C CYS A 134 1.78 6.75 -3.68
N LEU A 135 1.46 7.65 -2.75
CA LEU A 135 0.09 8.05 -2.43
C LEU A 135 -0.19 9.54 -2.64
N ILE A 136 0.82 10.41 -2.68
CA ILE A 136 0.66 11.87 -2.68
C ILE A 136 1.33 12.49 -3.92
N PRO A 137 0.57 13.08 -4.85
CA PRO A 137 1.14 13.86 -5.94
C PRO A 137 1.97 15.04 -5.39
N SER A 138 3.23 15.14 -5.83
CA SER A 138 4.17 16.15 -5.35
C SER A 138 5.17 16.54 -6.43
N LYS A 139 5.69 17.78 -6.35
CA LYS A 139 6.82 18.25 -7.19
C LYS A 139 8.14 17.51 -6.91
N LEU A 140 8.20 16.72 -5.83
CA LEU A 140 9.35 15.87 -5.54
C LEU A 140 9.41 14.63 -6.46
N GLY A 141 8.43 14.43 -7.33
CA GLY A 141 8.38 13.30 -8.23
C GLY A 141 7.43 13.53 -9.41
N ASN A 142 7.07 12.43 -10.05
CA ASN A 142 6.00 12.35 -11.04
C ASN A 142 5.05 11.23 -10.60
N LEU A 143 3.93 11.58 -9.98
CA LEU A 143 2.89 10.62 -9.56
C LEU A 143 1.55 11.06 -10.15
N ARG A 144 1.22 10.52 -11.33
CA ARG A 144 0.02 10.89 -12.10
C ARG A 144 -1.22 10.11 -11.66
N SER A 145 -1.01 8.90 -11.16
CA SER A 145 -2.02 7.97 -10.67
C SER A 145 -1.55 7.40 -9.34
N PRO A 146 -1.83 8.10 -8.23
CA PRO A 146 -1.57 7.61 -6.87
C PRO A 146 -2.10 6.20 -6.65
N LEU A 147 -1.36 5.42 -5.87
CA LEU A 147 -1.76 4.06 -5.50
C LEU A 147 -2.81 4.07 -4.38
N THR A 148 -3.41 2.92 -4.12
CA THR A 148 -4.17 2.66 -2.90
C THR A 148 -3.34 1.76 -1.99
N GLY A 149 -3.20 2.13 -0.72
CA GLY A 149 -2.44 1.37 0.27
C GLY A 149 -3.33 0.54 1.19
N VAL A 150 -2.90 -0.69 1.49
CA VAL A 150 -3.44 -1.50 2.60
C VAL A 150 -2.31 -1.74 3.59
N VAL A 151 -2.52 -1.36 4.85
CA VAL A 151 -1.51 -1.46 5.90
C VAL A 151 -2.01 -2.42 6.97
N PHE A 152 -1.29 -3.53 7.15
CA PHE A 152 -1.46 -4.42 8.30
C PHE A 152 -0.54 -3.93 9.42
N HIS A 153 -1.12 -3.28 10.41
CA HIS A 153 -0.39 -2.77 11.55
C HIS A 153 -0.45 -3.77 12.70
N TYR A 154 0.72 -4.19 13.17
CA TYR A 154 0.87 -4.96 14.39
C TYR A 154 1.60 -4.11 15.42
N ASP A 155 0.98 -3.92 16.58
CA ASP A 155 1.58 -3.26 17.72
C ASP A 155 1.19 -3.99 19.00
N THR A 156 2.15 -4.17 19.89
CA THR A 156 1.98 -4.77 21.21
C THR A 156 1.71 -3.73 22.29
N PHE A 157 1.90 -2.44 22.00
CA PHE A 157 1.71 -1.32 22.92
C PHE A 157 0.30 -0.75 22.88
N ILE A 158 -0.70 -1.61 23.04
CA ILE A 158 -2.11 -1.22 23.15
C ILE A 158 -2.52 -1.43 24.61
N SER A 159 -2.65 -0.33 25.37
CA SER A 159 -3.32 -0.37 26.68
C SER A 159 -4.76 0.09 26.53
N ASP A 160 -5.63 -0.29 27.47
CA ASP A 160 -7.04 0.11 27.49
C ASP A 160 -7.22 1.65 27.51
N ASN A 161 -6.18 2.38 27.94
CA ASN A 161 -6.21 3.84 28.06
C ASN A 161 -5.47 4.57 26.93
N MET A 162 -4.46 3.95 26.32
CA MET A 162 -3.65 4.61 25.29
C MET A 162 -2.87 3.59 24.44
N GLY A 163 -2.94 3.75 23.13
CA GLY A 163 -2.04 3.13 22.17
C GLY A 163 -1.29 4.17 21.34
N SER A 164 -0.32 3.73 20.54
CA SER A 164 0.28 4.57 19.52
C SER A 164 -0.42 4.34 18.18
N PRO A 165 -0.82 5.41 17.47
CA PRO A 165 -1.33 5.28 16.11
C PRO A 165 -0.27 4.68 15.17
N CYS A 166 -0.73 3.96 14.15
CA CYS A 166 0.14 3.51 13.07
C CYS A 166 0.84 4.70 12.40
N GLU A 167 2.13 4.56 12.06
CA GLU A 167 2.89 5.62 11.38
C GLU A 167 2.20 6.08 10.09
N ALA A 168 1.60 5.14 9.33
CA ALA A 168 0.87 5.46 8.11
C ALA A 168 -0.36 6.36 8.34
N ALA A 169 -0.88 6.44 9.57
CA ALA A 169 -2.02 7.29 9.89
C ALA A 169 -1.68 8.78 9.78
N PHE A 170 -0.41 9.17 9.94
CA PHE A 170 0.03 10.55 9.80
C PHE A 170 -0.13 11.09 8.37
N LEU A 171 -0.27 10.22 7.37
CA LEU A 171 -0.60 10.62 6.00
C LEU A 171 -1.95 11.35 5.91
N SER A 172 -2.86 11.13 6.86
CA SER A 172 -4.12 11.88 6.97
C SER A 172 -3.96 13.38 7.16
N SER A 173 -2.74 13.86 7.49
CA SER A 173 -2.43 15.28 7.54
C SER A 173 -2.46 15.94 6.15
N ASN A 174 -2.33 15.17 5.08
CA ASN A 174 -2.45 15.66 3.72
C ASN A 174 -3.86 15.36 3.16
N PRO A 175 -4.62 16.37 2.71
CA PRO A 175 -5.98 16.18 2.20
C PRO A 175 -6.06 15.32 0.93
N ALA A 176 -4.94 15.06 0.25
CA ALA A 176 -4.89 14.16 -0.90
C ALA A 176 -5.04 12.67 -0.51
N VAL A 177 -4.94 12.32 0.78
CA VAL A 177 -5.01 10.92 1.26
C VAL A 177 -6.15 10.76 2.25
N GLU A 178 -7.17 10.01 1.87
CA GLU A 178 -8.18 9.53 2.80
C GLU A 178 -7.63 8.31 3.57
N VAL A 179 -7.52 8.43 4.88
CA VAL A 179 -7.14 7.30 5.75
C VAL A 179 -8.38 6.77 6.44
N ARG A 180 -8.56 5.44 6.39
CA ARG A 180 -9.59 4.71 7.12
C ARG A 180 -8.94 3.64 7.97
N VAL A 181 -9.34 3.56 9.24
CA VAL A 181 -8.83 2.54 10.17
C VAL A 181 -9.89 1.49 10.39
N LEU A 182 -9.53 0.22 10.18
CA LEU A 182 -10.36 -0.93 10.47
C LEU A 182 -9.76 -1.67 11.67
N CYS A 183 -10.57 -2.00 12.66
CA CYS A 183 -10.11 -2.71 13.86
C CYS A 183 -11.10 -3.79 14.30
N SER A 184 -10.67 -4.70 15.19
CA SER A 184 -11.60 -5.67 15.79
C SER A 184 -12.80 -4.95 16.44
N PRO A 185 -14.04 -5.43 16.23
CA PRO A 185 -15.23 -4.89 16.90
C PRO A 185 -15.08 -4.83 18.43
N THR A 186 -14.32 -5.76 19.02
CA THR A 186 -14.10 -5.84 20.47
C THR A 186 -13.24 -4.72 21.05
N ASN A 187 -12.47 -3.99 20.22
CA ASN A 187 -11.55 -2.93 20.66
C ASN A 187 -11.83 -1.57 19.99
N ILE A 188 -13.03 -1.37 19.45
CA ILE A 188 -13.34 -0.14 18.69
C ILE A 188 -13.23 1.15 19.52
N ARG A 189 -13.52 1.08 20.82
CA ARG A 189 -13.45 2.25 21.73
C ARG A 189 -11.99 2.68 21.96
N GLY A 190 -11.10 1.73 22.23
CA GLY A 190 -9.68 2.00 22.45
C GLY A 190 -8.99 2.54 21.19
N ILE A 191 -9.34 1.98 20.03
CA ILE A 191 -8.82 2.48 18.75
C ILE A 191 -9.37 3.88 18.44
N ASN A 192 -10.65 4.16 18.67
CA ASN A 192 -11.17 5.53 18.53
C ASN A 192 -10.41 6.53 19.42
N GLY A 193 -10.13 6.17 20.68
CA GLY A 193 -9.32 7.01 21.57
C GLY A 193 -7.91 7.25 21.03
N THR A 194 -7.25 6.19 20.55
CA THR A 194 -5.89 6.24 19.97
C THR A 194 -5.82 7.17 18.75
N TYR A 195 -6.82 7.11 17.87
CA TYR A 195 -6.85 7.88 16.62
C TYR A 195 -7.62 9.21 16.74
N SER A 196 -8.16 9.55 17.92
CA SER A 196 -9.00 10.73 18.15
C SER A 196 -8.36 12.07 17.75
N ARG A 197 -7.03 12.14 17.78
CA ARG A 197 -6.26 13.33 17.37
C ARG A 197 -6.22 13.53 15.86
N PHE A 198 -6.60 12.53 15.07
CA PHE A 198 -6.72 12.62 13.62
C PHE A 198 -8.20 12.73 13.25
N GLY A 199 -8.52 13.44 12.17
CA GLY A 199 -9.86 13.43 11.58
C GLY A 199 -10.17 12.13 10.81
N ILE A 200 -9.80 10.97 11.36
CA ILE A 200 -9.87 9.65 10.71
C ILE A 200 -11.10 8.89 11.19
N ASN A 201 -11.80 8.24 10.27
CA ASN A 201 -12.89 7.34 10.60
C ASN A 201 -12.37 5.95 10.98
N VAL A 202 -12.74 5.50 12.18
CA VAL A 202 -12.49 4.13 12.66
C VAL A 202 -13.75 3.30 12.51
N HIS A 203 -13.65 2.16 11.84
CA HIS A 203 -14.75 1.22 11.65
C HIS A 203 -14.41 -0.17 12.18
N PRO A 204 -15.41 -0.94 12.64
CA PRO A 204 -15.22 -2.34 12.93
C PRO A 204 -14.88 -3.09 11.64
N LEU A 205 -13.87 -3.97 11.69
CA LEU A 205 -13.56 -4.91 10.64
C LEU A 205 -14.51 -6.10 10.77
N GLU A 206 -15.53 -6.11 9.92
CA GLU A 206 -16.55 -7.16 9.85
C GLU A 206 -16.45 -7.89 8.50
N ILE A 207 -16.76 -9.18 8.51
CA ILE A 207 -16.78 -10.01 7.31
C ILE A 207 -18.23 -10.07 6.82
N ASP A 208 -18.46 -9.74 5.54
CA ASP A 208 -19.79 -9.93 4.95
C ASP A 208 -20.13 -11.43 4.95
N GLN A 209 -21.32 -11.77 5.47
CA GLN A 209 -21.78 -13.15 5.50
C GLN A 209 -21.81 -13.82 4.12
N LYS A 210 -21.95 -13.04 3.04
CA LYS A 210 -21.89 -13.54 1.66
C LYS A 210 -20.53 -14.14 1.31
N ASP A 211 -19.47 -13.65 1.95
CA ASP A 211 -18.13 -14.19 1.81
C ASP A 211 -17.88 -15.39 2.72
N LEU A 212 -18.81 -15.77 3.59
CA LEU A 212 -18.67 -16.96 4.41
C LEU A 212 -19.03 -18.22 3.61
N ASN A 213 -18.25 -19.27 3.82
CA ASN A 213 -18.56 -20.61 3.35
C ASN A 213 -18.06 -21.61 4.41
N THR A 214 -18.36 -22.89 4.21
CA THR A 214 -17.99 -23.94 5.18
C THR A 214 -16.50 -23.92 5.52
N LYS A 215 -15.61 -23.75 4.53
CA LYS A 215 -14.16 -23.71 4.75
C LYS A 215 -13.76 -22.46 5.55
N ARG A 216 -14.18 -21.28 5.11
CA ARG A 216 -13.87 -20.00 5.79
C ARG A 216 -14.40 -19.95 7.22
N MET A 217 -15.57 -20.53 7.48
CA MET A 217 -16.10 -20.68 8.84
C MET A 217 -15.19 -21.55 9.71
N LEU A 218 -14.72 -22.69 9.20
CA LEU A 218 -13.80 -23.57 9.93
C LEU A 218 -12.43 -22.91 10.15
N ASP A 219 -11.90 -22.24 9.14
CA ASP A 219 -10.63 -21.51 9.20
C ASP A 219 -10.70 -20.39 10.26
N LEU A 220 -11.80 -19.63 10.32
CA LEU A 220 -12.04 -18.58 11.34
C LEU A 220 -12.18 -19.13 12.77
N MET A 221 -12.58 -20.39 12.92
CA MET A 221 -12.62 -21.07 14.23
C MET A 221 -11.25 -21.66 14.62
N ALA A 222 -10.20 -21.42 13.83
CA ALA A 222 -8.85 -21.95 14.03
C ALA A 222 -8.82 -23.49 14.17
N VAL A 223 -9.70 -24.18 13.44
CA VAL A 223 -9.77 -25.64 13.46
C VAL A 223 -8.75 -26.19 12.48
N GLU A 224 -7.50 -26.32 12.91
CA GLU A 224 -6.48 -27.03 12.16
C GLU A 224 -6.72 -28.54 12.25
N SER A 225 -6.91 -29.18 11.09
CA SER A 225 -7.10 -30.64 11.01
C SER A 225 -5.81 -31.45 11.26
N SER A 226 -4.67 -30.80 11.52
CA SER A 226 -3.33 -31.39 11.52
C SER A 226 -2.78 -31.80 12.89
N THR A 227 -3.32 -31.31 14.01
CA THR A 227 -2.60 -31.37 15.31
C THR A 227 -3.30 -32.14 16.44
N GLY A 228 -4.52 -32.64 16.27
CA GLY A 228 -5.17 -33.42 17.32
C GLY A 228 -6.66 -33.61 17.10
N THR A 229 -7.25 -34.52 17.86
CA THR A 229 -8.68 -34.89 17.79
C THR A 229 -9.58 -33.67 17.75
N ILE A 230 -10.39 -33.57 16.69
CA ILE A 230 -11.42 -32.54 16.53
C ILE A 230 -12.33 -32.56 17.77
N PRO A 231 -12.52 -31.44 18.47
CA PRO A 231 -13.41 -31.39 19.64
C PRO A 231 -14.83 -31.87 19.31
N LEU A 232 -15.50 -32.51 20.26
CA LEU A 232 -16.84 -33.07 20.01
C LEU A 232 -17.86 -32.03 19.51
N TYR A 233 -17.78 -30.79 20.02
CA TYR A 233 -18.66 -29.71 19.56
C TYR A 233 -18.48 -29.39 18.08
N MET A 234 -17.28 -29.60 17.53
CA MET A 234 -16.98 -29.35 16.13
C MET A 234 -17.67 -30.34 15.19
N HIS A 235 -17.98 -31.56 15.63
CA HIS A 235 -18.81 -32.48 14.84
C HIS A 235 -20.22 -31.93 14.65
N THR A 236 -20.82 -31.34 15.70
CA THR A 236 -22.12 -30.69 15.63
C THR A 236 -22.08 -29.48 14.70
N VAL A 237 -21.06 -28.62 14.83
CA VAL A 237 -20.88 -27.44 13.96
C VAL A 237 -20.69 -27.84 12.49
N GLN A 238 -19.86 -28.85 12.21
CA GLN A 238 -19.64 -29.36 10.86
C GLN A 238 -20.94 -29.95 10.25
N ARG A 239 -21.74 -30.67 11.04
CA ARG A 239 -23.05 -31.17 10.60
C ARG A 239 -23.98 -30.01 10.20
N ILE A 240 -24.09 -28.98 11.05
CA ILE A 240 -24.90 -27.79 10.77
C ILE A 240 -24.44 -27.11 9.47
N LEU A 241 -23.14 -26.89 9.31
CA LEU A 241 -22.57 -26.26 8.11
C LEU A 241 -22.85 -27.08 6.83
N ARG A 242 -22.83 -28.42 6.91
CA ARG A 242 -23.16 -29.31 5.78
C ARG A 242 -24.65 -29.22 5.41
N GLU A 243 -25.54 -29.28 6.39
CA GLU A 243 -26.99 -29.16 6.16
C GLU A 243 -27.37 -27.80 5.56
N MET A 244 -26.73 -26.72 6.03
CA MET A 244 -26.90 -25.39 5.46
C MET A 244 -26.39 -25.35 4.01
N ARG A 245 -25.26 -25.99 3.71
CA ARG A 245 -24.74 -26.04 2.33
C ARG A 245 -25.70 -26.74 1.37
N VAL A 246 -26.33 -27.83 1.80
CA VAL A 246 -27.37 -28.52 1.01
C VAL A 246 -28.56 -27.59 0.76
N SER A 247 -29.02 -26.88 1.79
CA SER A 247 -30.13 -25.92 1.68
C SER A 247 -29.82 -24.79 0.69
N GLN A 248 -28.60 -24.27 0.72
CA GLN A 248 -28.11 -23.22 -0.20
C GLN A 248 -28.03 -23.70 -1.65
N GLN A 249 -27.67 -24.97 -1.89
CA GLN A 249 -27.65 -25.52 -3.25
C GLN A 249 -29.05 -25.61 -3.86
N ALA A 250 -30.07 -25.86 -3.03
CA ALA A 250 -31.46 -25.89 -3.46
C ALA A 250 -32.05 -24.48 -3.68
N SER A 251 -31.73 -23.52 -2.82
CA SER A 251 -32.31 -22.17 -2.87
C SER A 251 -31.51 -21.17 -3.72
N GLY A 252 -30.24 -21.43 -3.98
CA GLY A 252 -29.32 -20.49 -4.63
C GLY A 252 -28.93 -19.28 -3.77
N LEU A 253 -29.30 -19.25 -2.49
CA LEU A 253 -29.02 -18.14 -1.58
C LEU A 253 -27.59 -18.21 -1.00
N PRO A 254 -26.97 -17.06 -0.67
CA PRO A 254 -25.66 -17.03 -0.02
C PRO A 254 -25.72 -17.55 1.42
N PHE A 255 -24.55 -17.62 2.07
CA PHE A 255 -24.47 -18.03 3.46
C PHE A 255 -25.18 -17.04 4.40
N ASP A 256 -26.02 -17.56 5.28
CA ASP A 256 -26.76 -16.81 6.29
C ASP A 256 -26.17 -17.10 7.67
N TYR A 257 -25.46 -16.12 8.22
CA TYR A 257 -24.78 -16.28 9.50
C TYR A 257 -25.74 -16.25 10.69
N LEU A 258 -26.89 -15.58 10.57
CA LEU A 258 -27.91 -15.57 11.61
C LEU A 258 -28.58 -16.94 11.73
N GLU A 259 -28.90 -17.57 10.60
CA GLU A 259 -29.42 -18.94 10.59
C GLU A 259 -28.41 -19.94 11.14
N PHE A 260 -27.12 -19.79 10.81
CA PHE A 260 -26.06 -20.59 11.42
C PHE A 260 -26.05 -20.47 12.94
N LYS A 261 -26.02 -19.24 13.47
CA LYS A 261 -26.08 -18.96 14.91
C LYS A 261 -27.30 -19.61 15.57
N ARG A 262 -28.47 -19.47 14.95
CA ARG A 262 -29.73 -20.05 15.46
C ARG A 262 -29.65 -21.58 15.56
N ARG A 263 -29.09 -22.26 14.54
CA ARG A 263 -28.92 -23.72 14.56
C ARG A 263 -27.90 -24.19 15.59
N VAL A 264 -26.82 -23.44 15.80
CA VAL A 264 -25.82 -23.75 16.84
C VAL A 264 -26.42 -23.57 18.23
N LEU A 265 -27.09 -22.46 18.51
CA LEU A 265 -27.74 -22.22 19.81
C LEU A 265 -28.89 -23.18 20.10
N GLY A 266 -29.58 -23.66 19.06
CA GLY A 266 -30.61 -24.69 19.17
C GLY A 266 -30.09 -26.12 19.19
N SER A 267 -28.77 -26.33 19.15
CA SER A 267 -28.17 -27.66 19.29
C SER A 267 -27.85 -27.96 20.75
N ASP A 268 -27.79 -29.25 21.12
CA ASP A 268 -27.52 -29.71 22.50
C ASP A 268 -26.06 -29.49 22.96
N LEU A 269 -25.39 -28.45 22.44
CA LEU A 269 -24.08 -28.03 22.92
C LEU A 269 -24.25 -27.37 24.29
N THR A 270 -23.94 -28.11 25.35
CA THR A 270 -23.90 -27.57 26.71
C THR A 270 -22.68 -26.66 26.88
N PRO A 271 -22.79 -25.52 27.60
CA PRO A 271 -21.61 -24.75 28.02
C PRO A 271 -20.63 -25.67 28.76
N GLY A 272 -19.37 -25.68 28.33
CA GLY A 272 -18.28 -26.37 29.01
C GLY A 272 -17.72 -25.56 30.16
#